data_AF-A0A6J4N6Q1-F1
#
_entry.id   AF-A0A6J4N6Q1-F1
#
_cell.length_a   1.000
_cell.length_b   1.000
_cell.length_c   1.000
_cell.angle_alpha   90.00
_cell.angle_beta   90.00
_cell.angle_gamma   90.00
#
_symmetry.space_group_name_H-M   'P 1'
#
loop_
_entity.id
_entity.type
_entity.pdbx_description
1 polymer ?
#
loop_
_entity_poly.entity_id
_entity_poly.type
_entity_poly.pdbx_seq_one_letter_code
_entity_poly.pdbx_strand_id
1 'polypeptide(L)' 'MKVVAERDVRVDSKKRVTLTGAEYEHYRMRRYDDGRILLEPRELRVPDAISRRTLSHMDEAMTNLSAG' A
#
# COMPACT_ATOMS: atom_id res chain seq x y z
N MET A 1 8.55 -22.91 1.39
CA MET A 1 8.56 -21.83 0.38
C MET A 1 9.34 -22.36 -0.82
N LYS A 2 8.77 -22.32 -2.03
CA LYS A 2 9.41 -22.86 -3.24
C LYS A 2 9.71 -21.70 -4.19
N VAL A 3 10.94 -21.63 -4.70
CA VAL A 3 11.28 -20.66 -5.75
C VAL A 3 10.59 -21.11 -7.04
N VAL A 4 9.68 -20.28 -7.55
CA VAL A 4 8.91 -20.56 -8.78
C VAL A 4 9.62 -20.00 -10.01
N ALA A 5 10.35 -18.90 -9.85
CA ALA A 5 11.19 -18.31 -10.88
C ALA A 5 12.38 -17.56 -10.24
N GLU A 6 13.55 -17.66 -10.85
CA GLU A 6 14.77 -16.95 -10.47
C GLU A 6 15.37 -16.32 -11.73
N ARG A 7 15.80 -15.06 -11.62
CA ARG A 7 16.43 -14.32 -12.71
C ARG A 7 17.23 -13.15 -12.19
N ASP A 8 18.31 -12.84 -12.89
CA ASP A 8 19.04 -11.59 -12.68
C ASP A 8 18.30 -10.44 -13.37
N VAL A 9 18.20 -9.31 -12.67
CA VAL A 9 17.54 -8.09 -13.15
C VAL A 9 18.45 -6.90 -12.94
N ARG A 10 18.47 -6.02 -13.94
CA ARG A 10 19.25 -4.78 -13.89
C ARG A 10 18.38 -3.64 -13.36
N VAL A 11 19.00 -2.78 -12.56
CA VAL A 11 18.40 -1.52 -12.13
C VAL A 11 18.40 -0.52 -13.29
N ASP A 12 17.26 0.11 -13.55
CA ASP A 12 17.14 1.13 -14.60
C ASP A 12 17.74 2.49 -14.18
N SER A 13 17.75 3.46 -15.09
CA SER A 13 18.27 4.81 -14.84
C SER A 13 17.54 5.58 -13.73
N LYS A 14 16.31 5.16 -13.38
CA LYS A 14 15.49 5.75 -12.32
C LYS A 14 15.59 4.98 -11.00
N LYS A 15 16.57 4.07 -10.87
CA LYS A 15 16.77 3.23 -9.68
C LYS A 15 15.62 2.24 -9.42
N ARG A 16 14.92 1.79 -10.47
CA ARG A 16 13.82 0.82 -10.38
C ARG A 16 14.28 -0.56 -10.84
N VAL A 17 13.61 -1.59 -10.31
CA VAL A 17 13.75 -2.99 -10.73
C VAL A 17 12.40 -3.47 -11.23
N THR A 18 12.37 -4.15 -12.38
CA THR A 18 11.13 -4.67 -12.97
C THR A 18 10.82 -6.06 -12.41
N LEU A 19 9.69 -6.18 -11.71
CA LEU A 19 9.14 -7.46 -11.26
C LEU A 19 8.33 -8.08 -12.41
N THR A 20 8.92 -9.03 -13.12
CA THR A 20 8.24 -9.74 -14.22
C THR A 20 7.25 -10.75 -13.64
N GLY A 21 5.99 -10.69 -14.07
CA GLY A 21 4.93 -11.57 -13.56
C GLY A 21 4.29 -11.09 -12.25
N ALA A 22 4.32 -9.79 -11.98
CA ALA A 22 3.61 -9.21 -10.84
C ALA A 22 2.09 -9.41 -10.99
N GLU A 23 1.48 -10.17 -10.08
CA GLU A 23 0.02 -10.42 -10.05
C GLU A 23 -0.78 -9.29 -9.38
N TYR A 24 -0.10 -8.40 -8.64
CA TYR A 24 -0.71 -7.33 -7.87
C TYR A 24 -0.20 -5.97 -8.33
N GLU A 25 -1.04 -4.94 -8.20
CA GLU A 25 -0.67 -3.56 -8.58
C GLU A 25 0.16 -2.86 -7.50
N HIS A 26 -0.06 -3.21 -6.23
CA HIS A 26 0.59 -2.56 -5.10
C HIS A 26 1.32 -3.56 -4.21
N TYR A 27 2.50 -3.14 -3.74
CA TYR A 27 3.32 -3.92 -2.83
C TYR A 27 3.76 -3.07 -1.66
N ARG A 28 3.74 -3.66 -0.46
CA ARG A 28 4.42 -3.12 0.70
C ARG A 28 5.90 -3.50 0.61
N MET A 29 6.78 -2.50 0.66
CA MET A 29 8.22 -2.69 0.65
C MET A 29 8.79 -2.60 2.07
N ARG A 30 9.61 -3.58 2.45
CA ARG A 30 10.46 -3.52 3.65
C ARG A 30 11.91 -3.73 3.22
N ARG A 31 12.80 -2.89 3.72
CA ARG A 31 14.25 -3.03 3.54
C ARG A 31 14.88 -3.39 4.87
N TYR A 32 15.70 -4.42 4.85
CA TYR A 32 16.47 -4.87 6.01
C TYR A 32 17.87 -4.26 5.97
N ASP A 33 18.55 -4.28 7.12
CA ASP A 33 19.90 -3.79 7.32
C ASP A 33 20.95 -4.58 6.51
N ASP A 34 20.71 -5.89 6.34
CA ASP A 34 21.49 -6.79 5.48
C ASP A 34 21.32 -6.52 3.97
N GLY A 35 20.53 -5.51 3.60
CA GLY A 35 20.28 -5.10 2.23
C GLY A 35 19.18 -5.91 1.52
N ARG A 36 18.58 -6.92 2.16
CA ARG A 36 17.44 -7.63 1.59
C ARG A 36 16.22 -6.72 1.49
N ILE A 37 15.43 -6.95 0.45
CA ILE A 37 14.15 -6.27 0.23
C ILE A 37 13.06 -7.33 0.19
N LEU A 38 12.05 -7.16 1.04
CA LEU A 38 10.83 -7.97 1.02
C LEU A 38 9.70 -7.13 0.41
N LEU A 39 9.01 -7.72 -0.55
CA LEU A 39 7.82 -7.16 -1.18
C LEU A 39 6.64 -8.06 -0.86
N GLU A 40 5.63 -7.50 -0.19
CA GLU A 40 4.40 -8.21 0.15
C GLU A 40 3.25 -7.60 -0.67
N PRO A 41 2.44 -8.40 -1.39
CA PRO A 41 1.24 -7.91 -2.06
C PRO A 41 0.35 -7.10 -1.13
N ARG A 42 -0.25 -6.02 -1.67
CA ARG A 42 -1.23 -5.21 -0.95
C ARG A 42 -2.41 -4.91 -1.86
N GLU A 43 -3.59 -5.25 -1.40
CA GLU A 43 -4.83 -4.79 -2.02
C GLU A 43 -5.16 -3.38 -1.51
N LEU A 44 -5.49 -2.46 -2.43
CA LEU A 44 -6.16 -1.21 -2.06
C LEU A 44 -7.59 -1.56 -1.65
N ARG A 45 -7.79 -1.86 -0.37
CA ARG A 45 -9.14 -1.96 0.19
C ARG A 45 -9.61 -0.57 0.57
N VAL A 46 -10.81 -0.22 0.08
CA VAL A 46 -11.56 0.90 0.65
C VAL A 46 -11.70 0.60 2.15
N PRO A 47 -11.34 1.52 3.04
CA PRO A 47 -11.50 1.28 4.47
C PRO A 47 -12.96 0.91 4.75
N ASP A 48 -13.20 -0.25 5.37
CA ASP A 48 -14.57 -0.71 5.70
C ASP A 48 -15.31 0.30 6.59
N ALA A 49 -14.56 1.17 7.29
CA ALA A 49 -15.11 2.26 8.09
C ALA A 49 -14.20 3.50 8.03
N ILE A 50 -14.84 4.67 8.00
CA ILE A 50 -14.19 5.94 8.33
C ILE A 50 -13.79 5.96 9.80
N SER A 51 -12.72 6.69 10.14
CA SER A 51 -12.26 6.77 11.53
C SER A 51 -13.35 7.38 12.43
N ARG A 52 -13.44 6.95 13.70
CA ARG A 52 -14.41 7.49 14.67
C ARG A 52 -14.30 9.02 14.81
N ARG A 53 -13.08 9.56 14.67
CA ARG A 53 -12.83 11.00 14.69
C ARG A 53 -13.43 11.69 13.47
N THR A 54 -13.23 11.12 12.28
CA THR A 54 -13.81 11.64 11.04
C THR A 54 -15.33 11.60 11.11
N LEU A 55 -15.91 10.50 11.63
CA LEU A 55 -17.35 10.37 11.81
C LEU A 55 -17.90 11.44 12.77
N SER A 56 -17.27 11.64 13.94
CA SER A 56 -17.66 12.69 14.90
C SER A 56 -17.65 14.08 14.28
N HIS A 57 -16.60 14.41 13.50
CA HIS A 57 -16.52 15.70 12.81
C HIS A 57 -17.63 15.87 11.77
N MET A 58 -18.05 14.79 11.10
CA MET A 58 -19.17 14.84 10.15
C MET A 58 -20.51 15.05 10.88
N ASP A 59 -20.71 14.37 12.02
CA ASP A 59 -21.91 14.53 12.85
C ASP A 59 -22.02 15.97 13.40
N GLU A 60 -20.90 16.53 13.86
CA GLU A 60 -20.81 17.94 14.30
C GLU A 60 -21.11 18.92 13.16
N ALA A 61 -20.54 18.69 11.97
CA ALA A 61 -20.81 19.52 10.80
C ALA A 61 -22.29 19.51 10.41
N MET A 62 -22.93 18.34 10.44
CA MET A 62 -24.37 18.20 10.15
C MET A 62 -25.23 18.87 11.22
N THR A 63 -24.85 18.76 12.49
CA THR A 63 -25.53 19.44 13.60
C THR A 63 -25.45 20.96 13.45
N ASN A 64 -24.26 21.49 13.17
CA ASN A 64 -24.06 22.92 12.94
C ASN A 64 -24.85 23.41 11.71
N LEU A 65 -24.82 22.65 10.61
CA LEU A 65 -25.60 22.97 9.40
C LEU A 65 -27.10 23.02 9.69
N SER A 66 -27.61 22.13 10.56
CA SER A 66 -29.01 22.14 10.95
C SER A 66 -29.37 23.26 11.93
N ALA A 67 -28.38 23.79 12.67
CA ALA A 67 -28.57 24.84 13.67
C ALA A 67 -28.55 26.27 13.09
N GLY A 68 -28.06 26.46 11.85
CA GLY A 68 -28.06 27.73 11.13
C GLY A 68 -26.68 28.33 10.95
#